data_AF-A0A816GBB9-F1
#
_entry.id   AF-A0A816GBB9-F1
#
_cell.length_a   1.000
_cell.length_b   1.000
_cell.length_c   1.000
_cell.angle_alpha   90.00
_cell.angle_beta   90.00
_cell.angle_gamma   90.00
#
_symmetry.space_group_name_H-M   'P 1'
#
loop_
_entity.id
_entity.type
_entity.pdbx_description
1 polymer ?
#
loop_
_entity_poly.entity_id
_entity_poly.type
_entity_poly.pdbx_seq_one_letter_code
_entity_poly.pdbx_strand_id
1 'polypeptide(L)'
;LARVTILEDLFNEILYEIFFSIQILQFISKSKVKYFIYVDTYYSASTDGISQMKSNSTNFITINRTNLCQQCFDIFVTEKNTLYCSYSDRHQVLAKSLINDWNPLMIVAGTGSQGSTSTTLRYPRGISTTTNVVEVSSGFE
;
A
#
# COMPACT_ATOMS: atom_id res chain seq x y z
N LEU A 1 -26.15 -3.57 31.67
CA LEU A 1 -26.54 -2.74 30.50
C LEU A 1 -25.40 -2.46 29.52
N ALA A 2 -24.12 -2.31 29.94
CA ALA A 2 -23.02 -1.95 29.03
C ALA A 2 -22.61 -3.00 27.97
N ARG A 3 -22.99 -4.28 28.13
CA ARG A 3 -22.54 -5.38 27.27
C ARG A 3 -23.28 -5.49 25.93
N VAL A 4 -24.46 -4.86 25.82
CA VAL A 4 -25.29 -4.86 24.60
C VAL A 4 -24.90 -3.68 23.69
N THR A 5 -24.60 -2.52 24.27
CA THR A 5 -24.19 -1.31 23.54
C THR A 5 -22.89 -1.51 22.74
N ILE A 6 -21.88 -2.15 23.35
CA ILE A 6 -20.60 -2.44 22.67
C ILE A 6 -20.78 -3.36 21.46
N LEU A 7 -21.75 -4.28 21.51
CA LEU A 7 -22.04 -5.23 20.44
C LEU A 7 -22.76 -4.55 19.26
N GLU A 8 -23.64 -3.59 19.55
CA GLU A 8 -24.30 -2.78 18.52
C GLU A 8 -23.33 -1.80 17.86
N ASP A 9 -22.45 -1.16 18.62
CA ASP A 9 -21.44 -0.25 18.07
C ASP A 9 -20.46 -0.97 17.14
N LEU A 10 -19.97 -2.15 17.56
CA LEU A 10 -19.08 -2.98 16.75
C LEU A 10 -19.77 -3.49 15.46
N PHE A 11 -21.06 -3.84 15.56
CA PHE A 11 -21.86 -4.26 14.42
C PHE A 11 -22.06 -3.11 13.41
N ASN A 12 -22.27 -1.90 13.90
CA ASN A 12 -22.44 -0.71 13.06
C ASN A 12 -21.13 -0.30 12.35
N GLU A 13 -19.97 -0.37 13.02
CA GLU A 13 -18.67 -0.16 12.37
C GLU A 13 -18.42 -1.18 11.25
N ILE A 14 -18.65 -2.46 11.53
CA ILE A 14 -18.47 -3.52 10.53
C ILE A 14 -19.43 -3.33 9.35
N LEU A 15 -20.69 -2.99 9.60
CA LEU A 15 -21.65 -2.68 8.54
C LEU A 15 -21.23 -1.49 7.70
N TYR A 16 -20.68 -0.44 8.31
CA TYR A 16 -20.22 0.74 7.60
C TYR A 16 -19.06 0.41 6.66
N GLU A 17 -18.06 -0.32 7.15
CA GLU A 17 -16.93 -0.81 6.34
C GLU A 17 -17.38 -1.69 5.18
N ILE A 18 -18.35 -2.59 5.41
CA ILE A 18 -18.94 -3.43 4.38
C ILE A 18 -19.69 -2.58 3.34
N PHE A 19 -20.55 -1.65 3.78
CA PHE A 19 -21.31 -0.77 2.88
C PHE A 19 -20.39 0.10 2.03
N PHE A 20 -19.36 0.67 2.64
CA PHE A 20 -18.35 1.49 1.96
C PHE A 20 -17.60 0.67 0.91
N SER A 21 -17.19 -0.55 1.26
CA SER A 21 -16.54 -1.49 0.33
C SER A 21 -17.46 -1.86 -0.84
N ILE A 22 -18.75 -2.11 -0.59
CA ILE A 22 -19.75 -2.41 -1.63
C ILE A 22 -19.94 -1.21 -2.56
N GLN A 23 -20.02 0.01 -2.03
CA GLN A 23 -20.13 1.23 -2.84
C GLN A 23 -18.89 1.43 -3.73
N ILE A 24 -17.69 1.22 -3.18
CA ILE A 24 -16.44 1.26 -3.94
C ILE A 24 -16.46 0.22 -5.07
N LEU A 25 -16.85 -1.02 -4.79
CA LEU A 25 -16.96 -2.07 -5.81
C LEU A 25 -18.01 -1.76 -6.88
N GLN A 26 -19.15 -1.17 -6.51
CA GLN A 26 -20.17 -0.72 -7.47
C GLN A 26 -19.68 0.43 -8.34
N PHE A 27 -18.92 1.37 -7.78
CA PHE A 27 -18.31 2.47 -8.52
C PHE A 27 -17.26 1.96 -9.50
N ILE A 28 -16.34 1.13 -9.02
CA ILE A 28 -15.29 0.43 -9.77
C ILE A 28 -15.89 -0.35 -10.94
N SER A 29 -16.92 -1.17 -10.69
CA SER A 29 -17.55 -2.02 -11.71
C SER A 29 -18.33 -1.24 -12.78
N LYS A 30 -18.85 -0.05 -12.47
CA LYS A 30 -19.56 0.82 -13.42
C LYS A 30 -18.64 1.82 -14.12
N SER A 31 -17.39 1.97 -13.65
CA SER A 31 -16.45 2.92 -14.20
C SER A 31 -15.94 2.48 -15.56
N LYS A 32 -16.03 3.37 -16.56
CA LYS A 32 -15.35 3.21 -17.85
C LYS A 32 -13.89 3.68 -17.80
N VAL A 33 -13.45 4.22 -16.67
CA VAL A 33 -12.09 4.70 -16.47
C VAL A 33 -11.16 3.51 -16.27
N LYS A 34 -10.01 3.54 -16.93
CA LYS A 34 -8.96 2.56 -16.69
C LYS A 34 -8.23 2.93 -15.40
N TYR A 35 -8.22 2.03 -14.43
CA TYR A 35 -7.50 2.20 -13.16
C TYR A 35 -6.76 0.91 -12.80
N PHE A 36 -5.77 1.06 -11.94
CA PHE A 36 -5.07 -0.03 -11.29
C PHE A 36 -5.23 0.11 -9.79
N ILE A 37 -5.53 -1.00 -9.11
CA ILE A 37 -5.58 -1.08 -7.65
C ILE A 37 -4.46 -1.99 -7.21
N TYR A 38 -3.66 -1.52 -6.26
CA TYR A 38 -2.56 -2.27 -5.66
C TYR A 38 -2.91 -2.56 -4.20
N VAL A 39 -2.79 -3.82 -3.80
CA VAL A 39 -3.09 -4.27 -2.43
C VAL A 39 -1.90 -5.06 -1.91
N ASP A 40 -1.33 -4.68 -0.76
CA ASP A 40 -0.39 -5.53 -0.02
C ASP A 40 -1.18 -6.68 0.60
N THR A 41 -0.86 -7.90 0.19
CA THR A 41 -1.51 -9.12 0.68
C THR A 41 -0.62 -9.87 1.67
N TYR A 42 0.15 -9.15 2.51
CA TYR A 42 1.09 -9.68 3.52
C TYR A 42 0.58 -10.90 4.32
N TYR A 43 -0.70 -10.96 4.70
CA TYR A 43 -1.27 -12.07 5.47
C TYR A 43 -1.94 -13.18 4.62
N SER A 44 -1.84 -13.13 3.30
CA SER A 44 -2.50 -14.07 2.40
C SER A 44 -1.56 -15.18 1.95
N ALA A 45 -1.81 -16.41 2.43
CA ALA A 45 -1.00 -17.58 2.10
C ALA A 45 -0.97 -17.94 0.60
N SER A 46 -1.91 -17.43 -0.20
CA SER A 46 -2.00 -17.68 -1.65
C SER A 46 -1.39 -16.57 -2.51
N THR A 47 -1.12 -15.40 -1.95
CA THR A 47 -0.65 -14.20 -2.66
C THR A 47 0.36 -13.49 -1.79
N ASP A 48 1.53 -14.09 -1.63
CA ASP A 48 2.65 -13.48 -0.92
C ASP A 48 3.24 -12.37 -1.81
N GLY A 49 2.66 -11.16 -1.74
CA GLY A 49 3.01 -10.09 -2.68
C GLY A 49 2.22 -8.81 -2.57
N ILE A 50 2.45 -7.95 -3.56
CA ILE A 50 1.54 -6.87 -3.90
C ILE A 50 0.72 -7.33 -5.09
N SER A 51 -0.61 -7.39 -4.91
CA SER A 51 -1.54 -7.79 -5.95
C SER A 51 -2.05 -6.56 -6.69
N GLN A 52 -1.85 -6.54 -8.01
CA GLN A 52 -2.36 -5.53 -8.92
C GLN A 52 -3.63 -6.05 -9.60
N MET A 53 -4.72 -5.30 -9.45
CA MET A 53 -5.96 -5.50 -10.19
C MET A 53 -6.13 -4.38 -11.22
N LYS A 54 -6.48 -4.76 -12.45
CA LYS A 54 -6.78 -3.82 -13.53
C LYS A 54 -8.29 -3.66 -13.70
N SER A 55 -8.76 -2.44 -13.92
CA SER A 55 -10.15 -2.15 -14.28
C SER A 55 -10.66 -3.06 -15.41
N ASN A 56 -11.89 -3.55 -15.29
CA ASN A 56 -12.51 -4.45 -16.29
C ASN A 56 -11.72 -5.74 -16.55
N SER A 57 -10.92 -6.19 -15.57
CA SER A 57 -10.22 -7.48 -15.60
C SER A 57 -10.48 -8.23 -14.31
N THR A 58 -10.69 -9.54 -14.41
CA THR A 58 -10.76 -10.45 -13.26
C THR A 58 -9.40 -11.05 -12.91
N ASN A 59 -8.36 -10.72 -13.69
CA ASN A 59 -7.02 -11.24 -13.49
C ASN A 59 -6.24 -10.34 -12.53
N PHE A 60 -5.56 -10.98 -11.59
CA PHE A 60 -4.62 -10.34 -10.68
C PHE A 60 -3.20 -10.63 -11.15
N ILE A 61 -2.34 -9.62 -11.12
CA ILE A 61 -0.90 -9.79 -11.29
C ILE A 61 -0.28 -9.63 -9.91
N THR A 62 0.47 -10.64 -9.46
CA THR A 62 1.14 -10.60 -8.16
C THR A 62 2.61 -10.28 -8.34
N ILE A 63 3.06 -9.21 -7.69
CA ILE A 63 4.49 -8.91 -7.54
C ILE A 63 4.96 -9.64 -6.29
N ASN A 64 5.79 -10.66 -6.47
CA ASN A 64 6.25 -11.51 -5.39
C ASN A 64 7.04 -10.70 -4.33
N ARG A 65 6.81 -10.99 -3.05
CA ARG A 65 7.52 -10.37 -1.92
C ARG A 65 9.03 -10.54 -1.96
N THR A 66 9.52 -11.65 -2.50
CA THR A 66 10.96 -11.90 -2.65
C THR A 66 11.65 -10.85 -3.53
N ASN A 67 10.88 -10.22 -4.42
CA ASN A 67 11.35 -9.15 -5.29
C ASN A 67 11.15 -7.74 -4.69
N LEU A 68 10.60 -7.63 -3.47
CA LEU A 68 10.22 -6.40 -2.78
C LEU A 68 10.75 -6.37 -1.32
N CYS A 69 9.90 -5.96 -0.37
CA CYS A 69 10.09 -5.69 1.06
C CYS A 69 9.35 -6.72 1.89
N GLN A 70 9.80 -7.03 3.12
CA GLN A 70 9.08 -7.91 4.06
C GLN A 70 7.70 -7.39 4.52
N GLN A 71 7.48 -6.08 4.53
CA GLN A 71 6.17 -5.49 4.78
C GLN A 71 6.21 -4.04 4.29
N CYS A 72 5.21 -3.65 3.52
CA CYS A 72 5.18 -2.36 2.88
C CYS A 72 3.99 -1.60 3.52
N PHE A 73 4.29 -0.71 4.47
CA PHE A 73 3.27 -0.07 5.31
C PHE A 73 2.42 0.94 4.56
N ASP A 74 2.95 1.43 3.43
CA ASP A 74 2.22 2.18 2.43
C ASP A 74 2.84 1.91 1.06
N ILE A 75 2.01 2.02 0.03
CA ILE A 75 2.35 1.74 -1.36
C ILE A 75 1.90 2.90 -2.23
N PHE A 76 2.85 3.42 -3.00
CA PHE A 76 2.55 4.38 -4.05
C PHE A 76 3.07 3.87 -5.39
N VAL A 77 2.28 3.99 -6.45
CA VAL A 77 2.70 3.61 -7.81
C VAL A 77 2.62 4.81 -8.73
N THR A 78 3.75 5.13 -9.35
CA THR A 78 3.85 6.21 -10.34
C THR A 78 3.31 5.79 -11.71
N GLU A 79 3.00 6.78 -12.56
CA GLU A 79 2.62 6.57 -13.96
C GLU A 79 3.69 5.83 -14.79
N LYS A 80 4.96 5.90 -14.37
CA LYS A 80 6.08 5.18 -14.99
C LYS A 80 6.23 3.73 -14.49
N ASN A 81 5.19 3.16 -13.86
CA ASN A 81 5.19 1.82 -13.29
C ASN A 81 6.33 1.61 -12.28
N THR A 82 6.67 2.64 -11.50
CA THR A 82 7.59 2.48 -10.35
C THR A 82 6.75 2.41 -9.08
N LEU A 83 6.88 1.29 -8.38
CA LEU A 83 6.29 1.05 -7.08
C LEU A 83 7.23 1.55 -5.99
N TYR A 84 6.70 2.35 -5.09
CA TYR A 84 7.34 2.80 -3.87
C TYR A 84 6.71 2.09 -2.69
N CYS A 85 7.56 1.56 -1.82
CA CYS A 85 7.16 0.95 -0.57
C CYS A 85 7.72 1.75 0.59
N SER A 86 6.88 1.97 1.59
CA SER A 86 7.32 2.40 2.91
C SER A 86 7.75 1.22 3.79
N TYR A 87 9.07 1.04 3.99
CA TYR A 87 9.60 -0.03 4.83
C TYR A 87 9.87 0.50 6.25
N SER A 88 8.78 0.68 7.00
CA SER A 88 8.76 1.36 8.30
C SER A 88 9.80 0.84 9.28
N ASP A 89 9.89 -0.48 9.44
CA ASP A 89 10.78 -1.16 10.41
C ASP A 89 12.26 -0.99 10.08
N ARG A 90 12.59 -0.66 8.83
CA ARG A 90 13.95 -0.38 8.38
C ARG A 90 14.20 1.10 8.18
N HIS A 91 13.24 1.98 8.49
CA HIS A 91 13.42 3.43 8.34
C HIS A 91 13.85 3.82 6.91
N GLN A 92 13.27 3.16 5.91
CA GLN A 92 13.64 3.29 4.50
C GLN A 92 12.41 3.36 3.62
N VAL A 93 12.56 4.00 2.45
CA VAL A 93 11.62 3.89 1.33
C VAL A 93 12.33 3.18 0.19
N LEU A 94 11.67 2.15 -0.34
CA LEU A 94 12.18 1.31 -1.42
C LEU A 94 11.43 1.62 -2.71
N ALA A 95 12.10 1.52 -3.85
CA ALA A 95 11.51 1.66 -5.17
C ALA A 95 11.81 0.43 -6.02
N LYS A 96 10.81 -0.02 -6.77
CA LYS A 96 10.93 -1.10 -7.77
C LYS A 96 10.23 -0.72 -9.06
N SER A 97 10.91 -0.89 -10.18
CA SER A 97 10.30 -0.86 -11.51
C SER A 97 9.44 -2.12 -11.73
N LEU A 98 8.19 -1.93 -12.13
CA LEU A 98 7.26 -3.00 -12.49
C LEU A 98 7.27 -3.33 -13.99
N ILE A 99 8.12 -2.67 -14.79
CA ILE A 99 8.25 -2.93 -16.22
C ILE A 99 8.93 -4.29 -16.47
N ASN A 100 9.82 -4.71 -15.55
CA ASN A 100 10.62 -5.92 -15.66
C ASN A 100 10.98 -6.45 -14.26
N ASP A 101 10.71 -7.73 -14.02
CA ASP A 101 10.85 -8.35 -12.69
C ASP A 101 12.31 -8.34 -12.18
N TRP A 102 13.26 -8.36 -13.11
CA TRP A 102 14.71 -8.42 -12.87
C TRP A 102 15.31 -7.12 -12.34
N ASN A 103 14.58 -6.00 -12.39
CA ASN A 103 15.12 -4.75 -11.87
C ASN A 103 15.31 -4.83 -10.35
N PRO A 104 16.51 -4.46 -9.85
CA PRO A 104 16.81 -4.52 -8.44
C PRO A 104 15.93 -3.55 -7.66
N LEU A 105 15.61 -3.94 -6.42
CA LEU A 105 15.00 -3.03 -5.45
C LEU A 105 16.02 -1.96 -5.06
N MET A 106 15.62 -0.70 -5.09
CA MET A 106 16.49 0.42 -4.75
C MET A 106 16.01 1.11 -3.48
N ILE A 107 16.93 1.47 -2.58
CA ILE A 107 16.63 2.38 -1.46
C ILE A 107 16.67 3.79 -2.01
N VAL A 108 15.56 4.51 -1.92
CA VAL A 108 15.42 5.88 -2.45
C VAL A 108 15.34 6.94 -1.37
N ALA A 109 15.07 6.57 -0.12
CA ALA A 109 15.16 7.45 1.05
C ALA A 109 15.42 6.64 2.32
N GLY A 110 16.06 7.29 3.30
CA GLY A 110 16.40 6.68 4.60
C GLY A 110 17.71 5.89 4.58
N THR A 111 18.50 6.01 5.64
CA THR A 111 19.80 5.32 5.77
C THR A 111 19.70 3.93 6.40
N GLY A 112 18.52 3.51 6.85
CA GLY A 112 18.37 2.32 7.69
C GLY A 112 18.34 2.61 9.19
N SER A 113 18.63 3.86 9.58
CA SER A 113 18.64 4.30 10.97
C SER A 113 17.49 5.26 11.25
N GLN A 114 16.88 5.10 12.42
CA GLN A 114 15.81 5.97 12.89
C GLN A 114 16.32 7.40 13.06
N GLY A 115 15.59 8.38 12.55
CA GLY A 115 15.91 9.78 12.80
C GLY A 115 15.00 10.75 12.08
N SER A 116 15.26 12.04 12.30
CA SER A 116 14.52 13.16 11.72
C SER A 116 15.45 14.14 10.98
N THR A 117 16.62 13.67 10.54
CA THR A 117 17.54 14.46 9.71
C THR A 117 17.07 14.44 8.26
N SER A 118 17.71 15.23 7.39
CA SER A 118 17.40 15.24 5.96
C SER A 118 17.64 13.90 5.24
N THR A 119 18.35 12.95 5.85
CA THR A 119 18.70 11.66 5.25
C THR A 119 18.16 10.45 6.03
N THR A 120 17.72 10.65 7.28
CA THR A 120 17.16 9.60 8.14
C THR A 120 15.64 9.68 8.15
N LEU A 121 14.98 8.55 8.35
CA LEU A 121 13.52 8.49 8.47
C LEU A 121 13.17 7.88 9.82
N ARG A 122 12.00 8.23 10.35
CA ARG A 122 11.45 7.60 11.54
C ARG A 122 10.11 7.00 11.16
N TYR A 123 10.05 5.67 11.14
CA TYR A 123 8.85 4.88 10.80
C TYR A 123 8.04 5.50 9.65
N PRO A 124 8.60 5.54 8.42
CA PRO A 124 7.85 6.07 7.29
C PRO A 124 6.57 5.25 7.11
N ARG A 125 5.42 5.91 6.97
CA ARG A 125 4.10 5.28 6.84
C ARG A 125 3.17 5.93 5.81
N GLY A 126 3.48 7.11 5.30
CA GLY A 126 2.74 7.67 4.18
C GLY A 126 3.70 8.05 3.06
N ILE A 127 3.33 7.74 1.82
CA ILE A 127 4.06 8.11 0.62
C ILE A 127 3.09 8.85 -0.29
N SER A 128 3.42 10.09 -0.63
CA SER A 128 2.67 10.88 -1.59
C SER A 128 3.64 11.45 -2.60
N THR A 129 3.24 11.58 -3.86
CA THR A 129 4.06 12.28 -4.85
C THR A 129 3.39 13.56 -5.30
N THR A 130 4.14 14.66 -5.24
CA THR A 130 3.87 15.83 -6.08
C THR A 130 4.66 15.68 -7.38
N THR A 131 4.35 16.47 -8.40
CA THR A 131 4.79 16.29 -9.82
C THR A 131 6.27 15.95 -10.03
N ASN A 132 7.16 16.19 -9.06
CA ASN A 132 8.56 15.77 -9.10
C ASN A 132 9.16 15.27 -7.76
N VAL A 133 8.38 15.11 -6.67
CA VAL A 133 8.93 14.80 -5.33
C VAL A 133 8.11 13.70 -4.65
N VAL A 134 8.80 12.73 -4.05
CA VAL A 134 8.19 11.74 -3.14
C VAL A 134 8.26 12.32 -1.72
N GLU A 135 7.12 12.73 -1.19
CA GLU A 135 6.94 13.14 0.20
C GLU A 135 6.63 11.91 1.05
N VAL A 136 7.34 11.78 2.16
CA VAL A 136 7.20 10.64 3.07
C VAL A 136 6.80 11.17 4.43
N SER A 137 5.62 10.79 4.92
CA SER A 137 5.19 11.12 6.27
C SER A 137 5.62 10.02 7.25
N SER A 138 6.18 10.44 8.38
CA SER A 138 6.45 9.57 9.52
C SER A 138 5.17 9.32 10.30
N GLY A 139 4.88 8.06 10.64
CA GLY A 139 3.82 7.74 11.59
C GLY A 139 4.30 7.93 13.03
N PHE A 140 3.40 8.39 13.92
CA PHE A 140 3.62 8.30 15.36
C PHE A 140 3.37 6.86 15.83
N GLU A 141 4.22 6.38 16.74
CA GLU A 141 3.98 5.17 17.55
C GLU A 141 2.98 5.48 18.66
#